data_AF-A0AAV0UV87-F1
#
_entry.id   AF-A0AAV0UV87-F1
#
_cell.length_a   1.000
_cell.length_b   1.000
_cell.length_c   1.000
_cell.angle_alpha   90.00
_cell.angle_beta   90.00
_cell.angle_gamma   90.00
#
_symmetry.space_group_name_H-M   'P 1'
#
loop_
_entity.id
_entity.type
_entity.pdbx_description
1 polymer ?
#
loop_
_entity_poly.entity_id
_entity_poly.type
_entity_poly.pdbx_seq_one_letter_code
_entity_poly.pdbx_strand_id
1 'polypeptide(L)'
;MVMVHTCWWWSSYKKLELEWQEGCARGQKQLASVADSVQKTTYLTGEHWGSLADCEQLQGRASSRLWDLAHRCCNRLQNEVNGLADVYARMRRLLSDDLATVLDDKQRQRYELILLEVLAMYEHELVAKSLIASDIFECSKHDTVIMYIASWQMQPHIDRERLEELEMLIQNDQHYRMSK
;
A
#
# COMPACT_ATOMS: atom_id res chain seq x y z
N MET A 1 3.24 23.93 -27.17
CA MET A 1 2.72 22.63 -27.65
C MET A 1 1.90 22.06 -26.51
N VAL A 2 0.58 22.21 -26.56
CA VAL A 2 -0.30 21.76 -25.47
C VAL A 2 -0.39 20.24 -25.58
N MET A 3 0.06 19.52 -24.54
CA MET A 3 -0.19 18.08 -24.43
C MET A 3 -1.71 17.88 -24.39
N VAL A 4 -2.29 17.43 -25.49
CA VAL A 4 -3.68 16.98 -25.52
C VAL A 4 -3.72 15.67 -24.76
N HIS A 5 -4.11 15.71 -23.48
CA HIS A 5 -4.33 14.51 -22.68
C HIS A 5 -5.47 13.70 -23.30
N THR A 6 -5.16 12.64 -24.05
CA THR A 6 -6.18 11.77 -24.67
C THR A 6 -6.95 10.93 -23.66
N CYS A 7 -6.32 10.59 -22.55
CA CYS A 7 -6.93 9.97 -21.39
C CYS A 7 -6.92 11.00 -20.25
N TRP A 8 -8.11 11.44 -19.84
CA TRP A 8 -8.28 12.59 -18.95
C TRP A 8 -7.70 12.35 -17.54
N TRP A 9 -7.70 11.09 -17.09
CA TRP A 9 -7.30 10.72 -15.74
C TRP A 9 -5.84 10.23 -15.65
N TRP A 10 -5.17 9.92 -16.77
CA TRP A 10 -3.89 9.20 -16.75
C TRP A 10 -2.79 9.91 -15.95
N SER A 11 -2.60 11.21 -16.19
CA SER A 11 -1.56 11.99 -15.51
C SER A 11 -1.84 12.15 -14.02
N SER A 12 -3.11 12.32 -13.65
CA SER A 12 -3.56 12.37 -12.26
C SER A 12 -3.39 11.03 -11.56
N TYR A 13 -3.73 9.92 -12.23
CA TYR A 13 -3.52 8.57 -11.74
C TYR A 13 -2.05 8.31 -11.42
N LYS A 14 -1.12 8.62 -12.33
CA LYS A 14 0.32 8.41 -12.11
C LYS A 14 0.86 9.15 -10.88
N LYS A 15 0.33 10.35 -10.59
CA LYS A 15 0.68 11.07 -9.35
C LYS A 15 0.16 10.35 -8.11
N LEU A 16 -1.09 9.89 -8.15
CA LEU A 16 -1.70 9.15 -7.04
C LEU A 16 -1.04 7.77 -6.84
N GLU A 17 -0.59 7.12 -7.90
CA GLU A 17 0.20 5.88 -7.83
C GLU A 17 1.52 6.09 -7.09
N LEU A 18 2.21 7.21 -7.33
CA LEU A 18 3.42 7.56 -6.58
C LEU A 18 3.11 7.80 -5.09
N GLU A 19 2.06 8.57 -4.79
CA GLU A 19 1.61 8.77 -3.40
C GLU A 19 1.26 7.45 -2.70
N TRP A 20 0.63 6.52 -3.43
CA TRP A 20 0.35 5.17 -2.95
C TRP A 20 1.64 4.43 -2.61
N GLN A 21 2.64 4.41 -3.50
CA GLN A 21 3.91 3.73 -3.23
C GLN A 21 4.66 4.34 -2.04
N GLU A 22 4.61 5.66 -1.87
CA GLU A 22 5.16 6.33 -0.69
C GLU A 22 4.45 5.91 0.61
N GLY A 23 3.12 5.80 0.58
CA GLY A 23 2.33 5.25 1.68
C GLY A 23 2.69 3.81 2.01
N CYS A 24 2.81 2.96 0.98
CA CYS A 24 3.28 1.57 1.12
C CYS A 24 4.66 1.51 1.80
N ALA A 25 5.60 2.36 1.39
CA ALA A 25 6.94 2.40 1.98
C ALA A 25 6.93 2.83 3.46
N ARG A 26 6.05 3.76 3.85
CA ARG A 26 5.87 4.13 5.26
C ARG A 26 5.25 3.01 6.09
N GLY A 27 4.22 2.35 5.56
CA GLY A 27 3.58 1.19 6.20
C GLY A 27 4.57 0.03 6.41
N GLN A 28 5.40 -0.26 5.40
CA GLN A 28 6.45 -1.28 5.48
C GLN A 28 7.44 -0.98 6.62
N LYS A 29 7.82 0.29 6.84
CA LYS A 29 8.70 0.67 7.97
C LYS A 29 8.04 0.40 9.32
N GLN A 30 6.72 0.59 9.44
CA GLN A 30 6.00 0.26 10.68
C GLN A 30 5.97 -1.25 10.92
N LEU A 31 5.64 -2.05 9.89
CA LEU A 31 5.65 -3.51 9.98
C LEU A 31 7.03 -4.06 10.36
N ALA A 32 8.11 -3.54 9.76
CA ALA A 32 9.48 -3.92 10.12
C ALA A 32 9.81 -3.60 11.58
N SER A 33 9.33 -2.47 12.10
CA SER A 33 9.52 -2.08 13.51
C SER A 33 8.75 -2.99 14.47
N VAL A 34 7.55 -3.44 14.07
CA VAL A 34 6.79 -4.44 14.83
C VAL A 34 7.53 -5.78 14.83
N ALA A 35 7.99 -6.26 13.67
CA ALA A 35 8.75 -7.51 13.57
C ALA A 35 9.98 -7.51 14.47
N ASP A 36 10.78 -6.44 14.43
CA ASP A 36 11.95 -6.26 15.29
C ASP A 36 11.59 -6.27 16.78
N SER A 37 10.50 -5.60 17.16
CA SER A 37 10.03 -5.56 18.55
C SER A 37 9.58 -6.95 19.04
N VAL A 38 8.85 -7.69 18.19
CA VAL A 38 8.41 -9.06 18.47
C VAL A 38 9.61 -10.00 18.59
N GLN A 39 10.55 -9.94 17.63
CA GLN A 39 11.75 -10.78 17.64
C GLN A 39 12.60 -10.56 18.89
N LYS A 40 12.83 -9.30 19.26
CA LYS A 40 13.58 -8.93 20.47
C LYS A 40 12.88 -9.40 21.74
N THR A 41 11.55 -9.31 21.79
CA THR A 41 10.78 -9.81 22.93
C THR A 41 10.92 -11.32 23.08
N THR A 42 10.85 -12.07 21.98
CA THR A 42 11.10 -13.53 21.99
C THR A 42 12.51 -13.86 22.47
N TYR A 43 13.52 -13.07 22.07
CA TYR A 43 14.89 -13.26 22.54
C TYR A 43 15.03 -12.97 24.04
N LEU A 44 14.43 -11.89 24.54
CA LEU A 44 14.47 -11.52 25.97
C LEU A 44 13.77 -12.52 26.88
N THR A 45 12.78 -13.25 26.35
CA THR A 45 11.97 -14.23 27.11
C THR A 45 12.42 -15.68 26.90
N GLY A 46 13.37 -15.91 25.98
CA GLY A 46 13.89 -17.24 25.68
C GLY A 46 15.04 -17.68 26.61
N GLU A 47 15.39 -18.96 26.53
CA GLU A 47 16.46 -19.60 27.32
C GLU A 47 17.85 -18.96 27.13
N HIS A 48 18.02 -18.22 26.02
CA HIS A 48 19.26 -17.50 25.67
C HIS A 48 19.60 -16.34 26.63
N TRP A 49 18.64 -15.90 27.46
CA TRP A 49 18.83 -14.82 28.43
C TRP A 49 19.79 -15.20 29.59
N GLY A 50 20.07 -16.50 29.77
CA GLY A 50 21.25 -17.02 30.49
C GLY A 50 21.58 -16.33 31.83
N SER A 51 22.80 -15.79 31.93
CA SER A 51 23.37 -15.17 33.14
C SER A 51 22.68 -13.88 33.62
N LEU A 52 21.68 -13.37 32.89
CA LEU A 52 20.87 -12.20 33.26
C LEU A 52 19.46 -12.58 33.70
N ALA A 53 19.15 -13.87 33.85
CA ALA A 53 17.86 -14.36 34.34
C ALA A 53 17.47 -13.75 35.69
N ASP A 54 18.45 -13.49 36.56
CA ASP A 54 18.24 -12.87 37.88
C ASP A 54 17.85 -11.37 37.80
N CYS A 55 17.92 -10.76 36.62
CA CYS A 55 17.55 -9.37 36.37
C CYS A 55 16.09 -9.23 35.87
N GLU A 56 15.13 -9.90 36.54
CA GLU A 56 13.71 -9.91 36.16
C GLU A 56 13.12 -8.50 35.97
N GLN A 57 13.51 -7.54 36.81
CA GLN A 57 13.06 -6.15 36.67
C GLN A 57 13.54 -5.50 35.37
N LEU A 58 14.76 -5.82 34.92
CA LEU A 58 15.31 -5.29 33.68
C LEU A 58 14.62 -5.93 32.47
N GLN A 59 14.43 -7.25 32.51
CA GLN A 59 13.70 -8.02 31.50
C GLN A 59 12.26 -7.49 31.34
N GLY A 60 11.52 -7.35 32.44
CA GLY A 60 10.15 -6.83 32.43
C GLY A 60 10.06 -5.41 31.87
N ARG A 61 10.99 -4.52 32.24
CA ARG A 61 11.05 -3.15 31.70
C ARG A 61 11.39 -3.14 30.21
N ALA A 62 12.32 -3.97 29.76
CA ALA A 62 12.72 -4.04 28.36
C ALA A 62 11.58 -4.58 27.48
N SER A 63 10.94 -5.69 27.89
CA SER A 63 9.79 -6.25 27.18
C SER A 63 8.61 -5.28 27.14
N SER A 64 8.29 -4.61 28.26
CA SER A 64 7.23 -3.58 28.28
C SER A 64 7.50 -2.46 27.28
N ARG A 65 8.74 -1.95 27.20
CA ARG A 65 9.10 -0.89 26.24
C ARG A 65 9.00 -1.34 24.78
N LEU A 66 9.37 -2.59 24.49
CA LEU A 66 9.25 -3.16 23.15
C LEU A 66 7.79 -3.34 22.76
N TRP A 67 6.94 -3.81 23.67
CA TRP A 67 5.50 -3.88 23.43
C TRP A 67 4.87 -2.50 23.21
N ASP A 68 5.24 -1.50 24.01
CA ASP A 68 4.77 -0.13 23.81
C ASP A 68 5.19 0.43 22.43
N LEU A 69 6.40 0.08 21.97
CA LEU A 69 6.87 0.46 20.64
C LEU A 69 6.06 -0.24 19.55
N ALA A 70 5.87 -1.56 19.66
CA ALA A 70 5.06 -2.34 18.73
C ALA A 70 3.65 -1.77 18.60
N HIS A 71 2.96 -1.51 19.73
CA HIS A 71 1.61 -0.93 19.73
C HIS A 71 1.57 0.45 19.05
N ARG A 72 2.55 1.32 19.30
CA ARG A 72 2.65 2.61 18.59
C ARG A 72 2.84 2.43 17.10
N CYS A 73 3.64 1.45 16.67
CA CYS A 73 3.84 1.13 15.27
C CYS A 73 2.57 0.55 14.62
N CYS A 74 1.80 -0.29 15.31
CA CYS A 74 0.50 -0.77 14.83
C CYS A 74 -0.48 0.39 14.63
N ASN A 75 -0.57 1.33 15.58
CA ASN A 75 -1.39 2.53 15.43
C ASN A 75 -0.94 3.40 14.24
N ARG A 76 0.37 3.56 14.03
CA ARG A 76 0.89 4.28 12.87
C ARG A 76 0.59 3.53 11.57
N LEU A 77 0.68 2.21 11.55
CA LEU A 77 0.32 1.40 10.38
C LEU A 77 -1.15 1.59 10.01
N GLN A 78 -2.06 1.62 11.00
CA GLN A 78 -3.47 1.92 10.76
C GLN A 78 -3.66 3.32 10.14
N ASN A 79 -2.89 4.31 10.58
CA ASN A 79 -2.92 5.64 9.97
C ASN A 79 -2.40 5.61 8.52
N GLU A 80 -1.38 4.81 8.21
CA GLU A 80 -0.92 4.64 6.83
C GLU A 80 -1.99 3.97 5.97
N VAL A 81 -2.72 2.97 6.47
CA VAL A 81 -3.87 2.37 5.77
C VAL A 81 -4.96 3.41 5.51
N ASN A 82 -5.29 4.25 6.49
CA ASN A 82 -6.25 5.34 6.28
C ASN A 82 -5.77 6.31 5.20
N GLY A 83 -4.46 6.64 5.19
CA GLY A 83 -3.87 7.45 4.12
C GLY A 83 -3.93 6.79 2.73
N LEU A 84 -3.74 5.48 2.65
CA LEU A 84 -3.93 4.72 1.40
C LEU A 84 -5.41 4.72 0.96
N ALA A 85 -6.35 4.65 1.90
CA ALA A 85 -7.77 4.77 1.60
C ALA A 85 -8.12 6.17 1.04
N ASP A 86 -7.50 7.23 1.55
CA ASP A 86 -7.64 8.59 1.01
C ASP A 86 -7.04 8.72 -0.40
N VAL A 87 -5.92 8.06 -0.69
CA VAL A 87 -5.36 7.97 -2.05
C VAL A 87 -6.34 7.25 -2.97
N TYR A 88 -6.84 6.08 -2.57
CA TYR A 88 -7.80 5.30 -3.35
C TYR A 88 -9.11 6.09 -3.60
N ALA A 89 -9.64 6.78 -2.59
CA ALA A 89 -10.82 7.63 -2.76
C ALA A 89 -10.59 8.73 -3.80
N ARG A 90 -9.39 9.32 -3.84
CA ARG A 90 -9.00 10.28 -4.88
C ARG A 90 -8.84 9.63 -6.25
N MET A 91 -8.29 8.41 -6.34
CA MET A 91 -8.25 7.66 -7.60
C MET A 91 -9.67 7.39 -8.13
N ARG A 92 -10.60 6.99 -7.26
CA ARG A 92 -12.00 6.73 -7.63
C ARG A 92 -12.72 7.98 -8.15
N ARG A 93 -12.41 9.16 -7.61
CA ARG A 93 -12.97 10.44 -8.08
C ARG A 93 -12.58 10.80 -9.51
N LEU A 94 -11.52 10.20 -10.06
CA LEU A 94 -11.13 10.41 -11.46
C LEU A 94 -12.20 9.95 -12.47
N LEU A 95 -13.11 9.06 -12.07
CA LEU A 95 -14.28 8.65 -12.87
C LEU A 95 -15.29 9.79 -13.06
N SER A 96 -15.38 10.71 -12.10
CA SER A 96 -16.33 11.82 -12.08
C SER A 96 -15.76 13.13 -12.63
N ASP A 97 -14.54 13.10 -13.18
CA ASP A 97 -13.83 14.31 -13.57
C ASP A 97 -14.45 14.95 -14.83
N ASP A 98 -14.76 16.25 -14.77
CA ASP A 98 -15.52 16.96 -15.80
C ASP A 98 -14.78 17.04 -17.16
N LEU A 99 -13.47 16.79 -17.15
CA LEU A 99 -12.61 16.70 -18.33
C LEU A 99 -13.00 15.53 -19.27
N ALA A 100 -13.79 14.57 -18.80
CA ALA A 100 -14.32 13.48 -19.62
C ALA A 100 -15.33 13.94 -20.68
N THR A 101 -15.86 15.17 -20.58
CA THR A 101 -16.87 15.72 -21.50
C THR A 101 -16.34 16.10 -22.89
N VAL A 102 -15.03 16.11 -23.08
CA VAL A 102 -14.36 16.53 -24.34
C VAL A 102 -14.11 15.35 -25.30
N LEU A 103 -14.30 14.10 -24.83
CA LEU A 103 -14.03 12.89 -25.61
C LEU A 103 -15.29 12.32 -26.27
N ASP A 104 -15.11 11.61 -27.38
CA ASP A 104 -16.14 10.77 -28.00
C ASP A 104 -16.63 9.69 -27.02
N ASP A 105 -17.94 9.40 -27.00
CA ASP A 105 -18.59 8.52 -26.02
C ASP A 105 -17.95 7.13 -25.97
N LYS A 106 -17.60 6.58 -27.14
CA LYS A 106 -16.95 5.25 -27.24
C LYS A 106 -15.55 5.26 -26.63
N GLN A 107 -14.81 6.35 -26.81
CA GLN A 107 -13.46 6.50 -26.26
C GLN A 107 -13.50 6.72 -24.75
N ARG A 108 -14.44 7.55 -24.30
CA ARG A 108 -14.71 7.75 -22.88
C ARG A 108 -15.01 6.43 -22.19
N GLN A 109 -15.95 5.64 -22.72
CA GLN A 109 -16.30 4.32 -22.17
C GLN A 109 -15.09 3.38 -22.12
N ARG A 110 -14.23 3.37 -23.15
CA ARG A 110 -13.03 2.53 -23.15
C ARG A 110 -12.06 2.91 -22.02
N TYR A 111 -11.73 4.19 -21.88
CA TYR A 111 -10.83 4.63 -20.82
C TYR A 111 -11.46 4.52 -19.42
N GLU A 112 -12.78 4.64 -19.31
CA GLU A 112 -13.50 4.39 -18.06
C GLU A 112 -13.39 2.93 -17.63
N LEU A 113 -13.57 1.99 -18.57
CA LEU A 113 -13.38 0.55 -18.31
C LEU A 113 -11.95 0.24 -17.87
N ILE A 114 -10.95 0.86 -18.51
CA ILE A 114 -9.55 0.71 -18.10
C ILE A 114 -9.35 1.24 -16.67
N LEU A 115 -9.90 2.42 -16.34
CA LEU A 115 -9.79 2.98 -14.99
C LEU A 115 -10.47 2.08 -13.95
N LEU A 116 -11.64 1.53 -14.26
CA LEU A 116 -12.34 0.60 -13.38
C LEU A 116 -11.51 -0.66 -13.10
N GLU A 117 -10.83 -1.19 -14.12
CA GLU A 117 -9.91 -2.33 -13.97
C GLU A 117 -8.75 -1.99 -13.01
N VAL A 118 -8.12 -0.83 -13.21
CA VAL A 118 -7.06 -0.34 -12.31
C VAL A 118 -7.59 -0.17 -10.88
N LEU A 119 -8.74 0.48 -10.71
CA LEU A 119 -9.33 0.72 -9.40
C LEU A 119 -9.66 -0.59 -8.66
N ALA A 120 -10.09 -1.64 -9.36
CA ALA A 120 -10.35 -2.94 -8.73
C ALA A 120 -9.07 -3.54 -8.11
N MET A 121 -7.92 -3.43 -8.78
CA MET A 121 -6.62 -3.89 -8.25
C MET A 121 -6.27 -3.17 -6.94
N TYR A 122 -6.38 -1.83 -6.93
CA TYR A 122 -6.07 -1.02 -5.75
C TYR A 122 -7.08 -1.23 -4.61
N GLU A 123 -8.35 -1.48 -4.91
CA GLU A 123 -9.36 -1.80 -3.90
C GLU A 123 -9.03 -3.12 -3.19
N HIS A 124 -8.73 -4.17 -3.96
CA HIS A 124 -8.34 -5.45 -3.41
C HIS A 124 -7.06 -5.36 -2.58
N GLU A 125 -6.05 -4.62 -3.06
CA GLU A 125 -4.83 -4.40 -2.30
C GLU A 125 -5.08 -3.61 -1.00
N LEU A 126 -5.93 -2.58 -1.04
CA LEU A 126 -6.30 -1.80 0.15
C LEU A 126 -6.99 -2.68 1.20
N VAL A 127 -7.90 -3.56 0.77
CA VAL A 127 -8.57 -4.52 1.65
C VAL A 127 -7.54 -5.45 2.30
N ALA A 128 -6.63 -6.03 1.51
CA ALA A 128 -5.57 -6.90 2.04
C ALA A 128 -4.69 -6.18 3.08
N LYS A 129 -4.27 -4.94 2.80
CA LYS A 129 -3.50 -4.11 3.73
C LYS A 129 -4.27 -3.76 5.00
N SER A 130 -5.58 -3.52 4.89
CA SER A 130 -6.45 -3.27 6.04
C SER A 130 -6.58 -4.49 6.94
N LEU A 131 -6.68 -5.69 6.35
CA LEU A 131 -6.69 -6.95 7.11
C LEU A 131 -5.38 -7.17 7.86
N ILE A 132 -4.23 -6.92 7.21
CA ILE A 132 -2.91 -6.97 7.86
C ILE A 132 -2.85 -5.99 9.04
N ALA A 133 -3.28 -4.73 8.84
CA ALA A 133 -3.25 -3.73 9.90
C ALA A 133 -4.19 -4.03 11.06
N SER A 134 -5.31 -4.72 10.82
CA SER A 134 -6.20 -5.19 11.87
C SER A 134 -5.59 -6.35 12.66
N ASP A 135 -4.99 -7.33 11.97
CA ASP A 135 -4.45 -8.54 12.62
C ASP A 135 -3.16 -8.28 13.41
N ILE A 136 -2.29 -7.40 12.90
CA ILE A 136 -0.97 -7.15 13.50
C ILE A 136 -1.03 -6.65 14.95
N PHE A 137 -2.14 -6.05 15.38
CA PHE A 137 -2.32 -5.61 16.77
C PHE A 137 -2.22 -6.75 17.78
N GLU A 138 -2.64 -7.95 17.39
CA GLU A 138 -2.66 -9.13 18.26
C GLU A 138 -1.54 -10.13 17.89
N CYS A 139 -0.72 -9.81 16.89
CA CYS A 139 0.29 -10.71 16.37
C CYS A 139 1.54 -10.76 17.28
N SER A 140 1.69 -11.87 17.99
CA SER A 140 2.87 -12.19 18.81
C SER A 140 3.90 -13.08 18.12
N LYS A 141 3.58 -13.61 16.93
CA LYS A 141 4.43 -14.54 16.19
C LYS A 141 5.25 -13.81 15.13
N HIS A 142 6.57 -13.81 15.28
CA HIS A 142 7.49 -13.17 14.35
C HIS A 142 7.28 -13.64 12.90
N ASP A 143 7.15 -14.95 12.66
CA ASP A 143 7.01 -15.50 11.30
C ASP A 143 5.76 -14.99 10.59
N THR A 144 4.66 -14.79 11.32
CA THR A 144 3.44 -14.18 10.79
C THR A 144 3.70 -12.73 10.37
N VAL A 145 4.42 -11.95 11.17
CA VAL A 145 4.79 -10.57 10.81
C VAL A 145 5.67 -10.54 9.56
N ILE A 146 6.59 -11.49 9.40
CA ILE A 146 7.42 -11.60 8.18
C ILE A 146 6.56 -11.87 6.94
N MET A 147 5.56 -12.76 7.04
CA MET A 147 4.62 -12.99 5.95
C MET A 147 3.83 -11.73 5.59
N TYR A 148 3.42 -10.94 6.59
CA TYR A 148 2.76 -9.65 6.35
C TYR A 148 3.67 -8.64 5.68
N ILE A 149 4.94 -8.55 6.07
CA ILE A 149 5.92 -7.69 5.39
C ILE A 149 6.06 -8.09 3.91
N ALA A 150 6.21 -9.40 3.64
CA ALA A 150 6.35 -9.89 2.28
C ALA A 150 5.09 -9.59 1.43
N SER A 151 3.90 -9.89 1.96
CA SER A 151 2.64 -9.56 1.28
C SER A 151 2.51 -8.06 1.03
N TRP A 152 2.88 -7.23 2.00
CA TRP A 152 2.80 -5.78 1.89
C TRP A 152 3.71 -5.21 0.79
N GLN A 153 4.91 -5.77 0.66
CA GLN A 153 5.90 -5.38 -0.36
C GLN A 153 5.52 -5.83 -1.75
N MET A 154 5.07 -7.08 -1.88
CA MET A 154 4.77 -7.69 -3.17
C MET A 154 3.53 -7.08 -3.82
N GLN A 155 2.57 -6.59 -3.01
CA GLN A 155 1.30 -6.03 -3.50
C GLN A 155 0.59 -7.00 -4.48
N PRO A 156 0.25 -8.22 -4.04
CA PRO A 156 -0.14 -9.32 -4.92
C PRO A 156 -1.42 -9.06 -5.73
N HIS A 157 -2.23 -8.09 -5.33
CA HIS A 157 -3.44 -7.72 -6.06
C HIS A 157 -3.20 -6.66 -7.13
N ILE A 158 -1.99 -6.08 -7.21
CA ILE A 158 -1.59 -5.13 -8.24
C ILE A 158 -0.78 -5.89 -9.29
N ASP A 159 -1.44 -6.19 -10.41
CA ASP A 159 -0.79 -6.80 -11.57
C ASP A 159 0.00 -5.74 -12.35
N ARG A 160 1.32 -5.70 -12.11
CA ARG A 160 2.21 -4.73 -12.73
C ARG A 160 2.36 -4.92 -14.23
N GLU A 161 2.38 -6.17 -14.70
CA GLU A 161 2.47 -6.47 -16.13
C GLU A 161 1.21 -5.95 -16.83
N ARG A 162 0.04 -6.18 -16.23
CA ARG A 162 -1.21 -5.65 -16.74
C ARG A 162 -1.26 -4.11 -16.74
N LEU A 163 -0.75 -3.46 -15.69
CA LEU A 163 -0.65 -1.99 -15.67
C LEU A 163 0.24 -1.44 -16.80
N GLU A 164 1.35 -2.11 -17.11
CA GLU A 164 2.23 -1.76 -18.23
C GLU A 164 1.52 -1.93 -19.59
N GLU A 165 0.74 -3.01 -19.78
CA GLU A 165 -0.07 -3.19 -20.98
C GLU A 165 -1.11 -2.07 -21.15
N LEU A 166 -1.82 -1.72 -20.07
CA LEU A 166 -2.82 -0.65 -20.08
C LEU A 166 -2.18 0.70 -20.40
N GLU A 167 -1.00 0.98 -19.86
CA GLU A 167 -0.20 2.15 -20.19
C GLU A 167 0.13 2.20 -21.69
N MET A 168 0.64 1.10 -22.25
CA MET A 168 0.96 1.00 -23.67
C MET A 168 -0.27 1.21 -24.55
N LEU A 169 -1.43 0.69 -24.17
CA LEU A 169 -2.69 0.92 -24.88
C LEU A 169 -3.08 2.40 -24.90
N ILE A 170 -2.96 3.10 -23.77
CA ILE A 170 -3.25 4.54 -23.66
C ILE A 170 -2.27 5.37 -24.50
N GLN A 171 -0.97 5.02 -24.47
CA GLN A 171 0.07 5.71 -25.25
C GLN A 171 -0.07 5.46 -26.76
N ASN A 172 -0.37 4.23 -27.18
CA ASN A 172 -0.58 3.91 -28.60
C ASN A 172 -1.78 4.66 -29.18
N ASP A 173 -2.88 4.76 -28.41
CA ASP A 173 -4.04 5.56 -28.79
C ASP A 173 -3.69 7.05 -28.97
N GLN A 174 -2.67 7.58 -28.27
CA GLN A 174 -2.14 8.94 -28.50
C GLN A 174 -1.39 9.03 -29.82
N HIS A 175 -0.48 8.08 -30.07
CA HIS A 175 0.39 8.10 -31.23
C HIS A 175 -0.40 8.08 -32.55
N TYR A 176 -1.39 7.20 -32.66
CA TYR A 176 -2.23 7.09 -33.86
C TYR A 176 -3.15 8.29 -34.10
N ARG A 177 -3.44 9.10 -33.06
CA ARG A 177 -4.22 10.34 -33.22
C ARG A 177 -3.35 11.51 -33.69
N MET A 178 -2.11 11.60 -33.20
CA MET A 178 -1.17 12.65 -33.61
C MET A 178 -0.63 12.45 -35.03
N SER A 179 -0.73 11.23 -35.57
CA SER A 179 -0.29 10.87 -36.93
C SER A 179 -1.39 11.00 -37.99
N LYS A 180 -2.60 11.40 -37.63
CA LYS A 180 -3.71 11.74 -38.55
C LYS A 180 -3.88 13.25 -38.62
#